data_AF-A0A1M6Y7A9-F1
#
_entry.id   AF-A0A1M6Y7A9-F1
#
_cell.length_a   1.000
_cell.length_b   1.000
_cell.length_c   1.000
_cell.angle_alpha   90.00
_cell.angle_beta   90.00
_cell.angle_gamma   90.00
#
_symmetry.space_group_name_H-M   'P 1'
#
loop_
_entity.id
_entity.type
_entity.pdbx_description
1 polymer ?
#
loop_
_entity_poly.entity_id
_entity_poly.type
_entity_poly.pdbx_seq_one_letter_code
_entity_poly.pdbx_strand_id
1 'polypeptide(L)'
;MMNHRLLRIVVGELEGRKARVLYQEIFTWLQKWELDYIVVLRANEGLGDKDDIRSQVIEDISFNDLPIIVEAIGTRESIEPILSEIKKNIPYGEVGIMEAYRIHEGESVLPNYDYWMIKVYVKEESHGIKPANYEKILELFRENHLSWSTVTKGIEGFGEDRKIVKNSFFSWQSHIPVVVEAIGPVHTIQKIIPSLKEIDSHEMVVAIPIQLVLNR
;
A
#
# COMPACT_ATOMS: atom_id res chain seq x y z
N MET A 1 -4.15 22.67 -3.45
CA MET A 1 -3.52 21.39 -3.79
C MET A 1 -3.00 20.80 -2.51
N MET A 2 -3.80 19.95 -1.87
CA MET A 2 -3.31 19.17 -0.73
C MET A 2 -2.50 18.01 -1.29
N ASN A 3 -1.18 18.21 -1.33
CA ASN A 3 -0.23 17.23 -1.81
C ASN A 3 -0.05 16.14 -0.74
N HIS A 4 -0.42 14.91 -1.07
CA HIS A 4 -0.27 13.77 -0.18
C HIS A 4 1.12 13.16 -0.38
N ARG A 5 1.53 12.32 0.57
CA ARG A 5 2.73 11.51 0.46
C ARG A 5 2.40 10.07 0.79
N LEU A 6 3.08 9.16 0.11
CA LEU A 6 3.14 7.75 0.45
C LEU A 6 4.44 7.50 1.20
N LEU A 7 4.34 7.22 2.49
CA LEU A 7 5.42 6.71 3.32
C LEU A 7 5.48 5.19 3.15
N ARG A 8 6.64 4.66 2.76
CA ARG A 8 6.87 3.21 2.62
C ARG A 8 8.01 2.81 3.53
N ILE A 9 7.71 1.96 4.50
CA ILE A 9 8.68 1.44 5.48
C ILE A 9 8.87 -0.04 5.21
N VAL A 10 10.11 -0.49 5.09
CA VAL A 10 10.46 -1.91 4.90
C VAL A 10 11.29 -2.38 6.08
N VAL A 11 10.81 -3.41 6.79
CA VAL A 11 11.46 -4.01 7.97
C VAL A 11 11.41 -5.53 7.87
N GLY A 12 12.17 -6.23 8.71
CA GLY A 12 12.03 -7.69 8.87
C GLY A 12 10.80 -8.06 9.69
N GLU A 13 10.14 -9.17 9.35
CA GLU A 13 9.01 -9.74 10.09
C GLU A 13 9.37 -10.14 11.53
N LEU A 14 10.60 -10.59 11.76
CA LEU A 14 11.10 -11.04 13.06
C LEU A 14 11.91 -9.96 13.79
N GLU A 15 12.13 -8.80 13.17
CA GLU A 15 12.75 -7.66 13.83
C GLU A 15 11.89 -7.20 15.01
N GLY A 16 12.53 -6.84 16.12
CA GLY A 16 11.80 -6.43 17.32
C GLY A 16 12.60 -6.61 18.60
N ARG A 17 11.94 -6.38 19.73
CA ARG A 17 12.48 -6.68 21.07
C ARG A 17 11.79 -7.93 21.60
N LYS A 18 12.40 -8.66 22.54
CA LYS A 18 11.97 -9.98 23.09
C LYS A 18 10.45 -10.22 23.31
N ALA A 19 9.61 -9.19 23.39
CA ALA A 19 8.17 -9.29 23.60
C ALA A 19 7.27 -8.66 22.50
N ARG A 20 7.83 -7.98 21.48
CA ARG A 20 7.05 -7.28 20.44
C ARG A 20 7.78 -7.22 19.10
N VAL A 21 7.02 -7.50 18.05
CA VAL A 21 7.47 -7.44 16.66
C VAL A 21 7.43 -5.98 16.17
N LEU A 22 8.52 -5.52 15.55
CA LEU A 22 8.75 -4.12 15.17
C LEU A 22 7.65 -3.58 14.25
N TYR A 23 7.24 -4.32 13.22
CA TYR A 23 6.21 -3.83 12.30
C TYR A 23 4.87 -3.55 13.00
N GLN A 24 4.52 -4.32 14.05
CA GLN A 24 3.30 -4.10 14.83
C GLN A 24 3.43 -2.85 15.70
N GLU A 25 4.63 -2.59 16.23
CA GLU A 25 4.92 -1.35 16.96
C GLU A 25 4.83 -0.14 16.02
N ILE A 26 5.37 -0.25 14.81
CA ILE A 26 5.29 0.78 13.76
C ILE A 26 3.82 1.02 13.40
N PHE A 27 3.05 -0.02 13.09
CA PHE A 27 1.63 0.11 12.76
C PHE A 27 0.84 0.81 13.88
N THR A 28 1.02 0.36 15.12
CA THR A 28 0.36 0.97 16.30
C THR A 28 0.81 2.42 16.54
N TRP A 29 2.07 2.74 16.24
CA TRP A 29 2.59 4.10 16.35
C TRP A 29 2.01 5.00 15.26
N LEU A 30 1.98 4.55 14.00
CA LEU A 30 1.42 5.28 12.87
C LEU A 30 -0.07 5.59 13.08
N GLN A 31 -0.84 4.69 13.70
CA GLN A 31 -2.25 4.92 14.05
C GLN A 31 -2.50 6.12 14.98
N LYS A 32 -1.48 6.63 15.67
CA LYS A 32 -1.59 7.82 16.53
C LYS A 32 -1.50 9.13 15.73
N TRP A 33 -1.08 9.05 14.46
CA TRP A 33 -0.95 10.18 13.56
C TRP A 33 -2.19 10.34 12.68
N GLU A 34 -2.38 11.54 12.14
CA GLU A 34 -3.46 11.86 11.22
C GLU A 34 -3.11 11.40 9.79
N LEU A 35 -3.18 10.09 9.59
CA LEU A 35 -2.94 9.42 8.31
C LEU A 35 -4.28 8.96 7.73
N ASP A 36 -4.43 9.11 6.42
CA ASP A 36 -5.65 8.71 5.71
C ASP A 36 -5.74 7.19 5.55
N TYR A 37 -4.59 6.53 5.43
CA TYR A 37 -4.52 5.09 5.23
C TYR A 37 -3.20 4.49 5.73
N ILE A 38 -3.24 3.27 6.24
CA ILE A 38 -2.08 2.45 6.58
C ILE A 38 -2.36 0.99 6.18
N VAL A 39 -1.42 0.34 5.50
CA VAL A 39 -1.46 -1.10 5.20
C VAL A 39 -0.13 -1.77 5.50
N VAL A 40 -0.22 -3.00 5.97
CA VAL A 40 0.91 -3.90 6.19
C VAL A 40 0.83 -5.02 5.16
N LEU A 41 1.85 -5.08 4.30
CA LEU A 41 2.05 -6.11 3.29
C LEU A 41 3.19 -7.02 3.74
N ARG A 42 3.04 -8.32 3.52
CA ARG A 42 4.12 -9.31 3.72
C ARG A 42 4.63 -9.72 2.35
N ALA A 43 5.91 -9.49 2.09
CA ALA A 43 6.57 -9.98 0.89
C ALA A 43 6.96 -11.45 1.04
N ASN A 44 7.11 -12.16 -0.07
CA ASN A 44 7.51 -13.57 -0.07
C ASN A 44 9.03 -13.73 0.08
N GLU A 45 9.80 -12.75 -0.41
CA GLU A 45 11.26 -12.74 -0.38
C GLU A 45 11.81 -11.30 -0.39
N GLY A 46 13.05 -11.10 0.05
CA GLY A 46 13.78 -9.83 -0.08
C GLY A 46 15.24 -9.93 0.37
N LEU A 47 16.00 -8.86 0.16
CA LEU A 47 17.38 -8.72 0.63
C LEU A 47 17.42 -7.57 1.63
N GLY A 48 18.06 -7.76 2.78
CA GLY A 48 18.32 -6.69 3.75
C GLY A 48 19.69 -6.04 3.57
N ASP A 49 19.91 -4.90 4.22
CA ASP A 49 21.13 -4.08 4.17
C ASP A 49 22.44 -4.76 4.64
N LYS A 50 22.35 -6.04 5.04
CA LYS A 50 23.47 -6.89 5.47
C LYS A 50 23.75 -8.05 4.51
N ASP A 51 23.22 -7.98 3.29
CA ASP A 51 23.24 -9.06 2.29
C ASP A 51 22.55 -10.35 2.76
N ASP A 52 21.70 -10.25 3.79
CA ASP A 52 20.91 -11.37 4.31
C ASP A 52 19.70 -11.62 3.40
N ILE A 53 19.59 -12.85 2.87
CA ILE A 53 18.44 -13.31 2.09
C ILE A 53 17.28 -13.60 3.04
N ARG A 54 16.14 -12.96 2.79
CA ARG A 54 14.87 -13.16 3.48
C ARG A 54 13.96 -13.98 2.59
N SER A 55 13.64 -15.23 2.94
CA SER A 55 12.75 -16.08 2.13
C SER A 55 12.14 -17.21 2.97
N GLN A 56 11.01 -17.76 2.52
CA GLN A 56 10.46 -18.99 3.11
C GLN A 56 11.29 -20.19 2.64
N VAL A 57 12.26 -20.63 3.44
CA VAL A 57 13.00 -21.88 3.19
C VAL A 57 12.61 -22.92 4.23
N ILE A 58 12.13 -24.07 3.76
CA ILE A 58 11.88 -25.25 4.60
C ILE A 58 13.25 -25.90 4.87
N GLU A 59 13.98 -25.41 5.90
CA GLU A 59 14.92 -26.12 6.78
C GLU A 59 15.88 -25.16 7.54
N ASP A 60 15.88 -25.27 8.88
CA ASP A 60 16.94 -25.03 9.88
C ASP A 60 18.05 -23.98 9.69
N ILE A 61 17.78 -22.81 9.08
CA ILE A 61 18.71 -21.66 9.16
C ILE A 61 17.94 -20.34 9.34
N SER A 62 18.62 -19.35 9.91
CA SER A 62 18.22 -17.99 10.32
C SER A 62 17.53 -17.10 9.28
N PHE A 63 16.96 -17.65 8.20
CA PHE A 63 16.46 -16.94 7.01
C PHE A 63 14.93 -16.70 6.97
N ASN A 64 14.19 -17.04 8.03
CA ASN A 64 12.73 -16.88 8.10
C ASN A 64 12.24 -15.45 8.43
N ASP A 65 13.05 -14.42 8.18
CA ASP A 65 12.73 -13.02 8.45
C ASP A 65 12.14 -12.32 7.22
N LEU A 66 10.90 -12.63 6.84
CA LEU A 66 10.30 -12.09 5.61
C LEU A 66 10.22 -10.54 5.63
N PRO A 67 10.36 -9.86 4.48
CA PRO A 67 10.18 -8.41 4.45
C PRO A 67 8.72 -8.05 4.71
N ILE A 68 8.52 -7.13 5.66
CA ILE A 68 7.26 -6.46 5.91
C ILE A 68 7.34 -5.06 5.33
N ILE A 69 6.35 -4.71 4.51
CA ILE A 69 6.20 -3.38 3.94
C ILE A 69 5.01 -2.72 4.62
N VAL A 70 5.24 -1.63 5.35
CA VAL A 70 4.20 -0.77 5.89
C VAL A 70 4.08 0.45 4.98
N GLU A 71 2.94 0.60 4.33
CA GLU A 71 2.60 1.76 3.53
C GLU A 71 1.61 2.65 4.28
N ALA A 72 1.89 3.95 4.35
CA ALA A 72 1.01 4.93 4.97
C ALA A 72 0.82 6.15 4.06
N ILE A 73 -0.41 6.61 3.94
CA ILE A 73 -0.81 7.77 3.14
C ILE A 73 -1.27 8.86 4.09
N GLY A 74 -0.78 10.08 3.86
CA GLY A 74 -1.24 11.26 4.57
C GLY A 74 -0.87 12.53 3.83
N THR A 75 -1.31 13.66 4.35
CA THR A 75 -0.89 14.97 3.85
C THR A 75 0.59 15.20 4.15
N ARG A 76 1.21 16.13 3.43
CA ARG A 76 2.58 16.56 3.73
C ARG A 76 2.70 17.01 5.19
N GLU A 77 1.71 17.73 5.69
CA GLU A 77 1.67 18.26 7.05
C GLU A 77 1.58 17.15 8.10
N SER A 78 0.87 16.05 7.81
CA SER A 78 0.76 14.93 8.76
C SER A 78 1.96 13.99 8.72
N ILE A 79 2.64 13.86 7.57
CA ILE A 79 3.83 13.03 7.43
C ILE A 79 5.10 13.71 7.95
N GLU A 80 5.25 15.02 7.80
CA GLU A 80 6.50 15.72 8.19
C GLU A 80 6.91 15.51 9.66
N PRO A 81 6.00 15.55 10.65
CA PRO A 81 6.33 15.24 12.04
C PRO A 81 6.80 13.79 12.24
N ILE A 82 6.24 12.84 11.50
CA ILE A 82 6.62 11.41 11.54
C ILE A 82 8.09 11.26 11.18
N LEU A 83 8.57 12.02 10.19
CA LEU A 83 9.96 11.93 9.71
C LEU A 83 10.99 12.25 10.79
N SER A 84 10.65 13.18 11.69
CA SER A 84 11.51 13.54 12.82
C SER A 84 11.61 12.43 13.87
N GLU A 85 10.64 11.52 13.89
CA GLU A 85 10.53 10.41 14.83
C GLU A 85 10.92 9.05 14.23
N ILE A 86 11.19 8.96 12.93
CA ILE A 86 11.54 7.71 12.23
C ILE A 86 12.70 7.00 12.93
N LYS A 87 13.85 7.67 13.13
CA LYS A 87 15.05 7.03 13.70
C LYS A 87 14.82 6.48 15.12
N LYS A 88 13.86 7.04 15.85
CA LYS A 88 13.53 6.61 17.22
C LYS A 88 12.64 5.37 17.21
N ASN A 89 11.69 5.29 16.28
CA ASN A 89 10.67 4.24 16.23
C ASN A 89 11.01 3.12 15.24
N ILE A 90 11.90 3.37 14.28
CA ILE A 90 12.34 2.47 13.21
C ILE A 90 13.87 2.38 13.28
N PRO A 91 14.42 1.56 14.19
CA PRO A 91 15.86 1.44 14.40
C PRO A 91 16.58 0.66 13.29
N TYR A 92 15.85 -0.12 12.49
CA TYR A 92 16.34 -0.94 11.38
C TYR A 92 15.33 -0.87 10.23
N GLY A 93 15.80 -1.16 9.01
CA GLY A 93 15.00 -1.13 7.81
C GLY A 93 15.15 0.15 7.00
N GLU A 94 14.35 0.26 5.95
CA GLU A 94 14.40 1.34 4.98
C GLU A 94 13.11 2.15 5.00
N VAL A 95 13.21 3.45 4.76
CA VAL A 95 12.06 4.34 4.64
C VAL A 95 12.14 5.16 3.37
N GLY A 96 11.18 4.94 2.47
CA GLY A 96 10.96 5.71 1.27
C GLY A 96 9.78 6.66 1.41
N ILE A 97 9.86 7.82 0.77
CA ILE A 97 8.77 8.80 0.70
C ILE A 97 8.55 9.12 -0.77
N MET A 98 7.30 9.01 -1.20
CA MET A 98 6.88 9.36 -2.57
C MET A 98 5.83 10.46 -2.49
N GLU A 99 5.88 11.40 -3.42
CA GLU A 99 4.79 12.35 -3.62
C GLU A 99 3.59 11.59 -4.22
N ALA A 100 2.39 11.86 -3.69
CA ALA A 100 1.18 11.14 -4.04
C ALA A 100 0.00 12.12 -4.18
N TYR A 101 -0.89 11.81 -5.11
CA TYR A 101 -2.07 12.62 -5.41
C TYR A 101 -3.28 11.80 -5.08
N ARG A 102 -4.00 12.20 -4.02
CA ARG A 102 -5.25 11.55 -3.65
C ARG A 102 -6.31 11.83 -4.71
N ILE A 103 -6.96 10.78 -5.18
CA ILE A 103 -8.03 10.84 -6.17
C ILE A 103 -9.38 10.90 -5.42
N HIS A 104 -9.73 12.05 -4.84
CA HIS A 104 -11.05 12.29 -4.21
C HIS A 104 -11.57 13.71 -4.52
N GLU A 105 -12.84 13.99 -4.21
CA GLU A 105 -13.64 15.16 -4.65
C GLU A 105 -12.87 16.48 -4.85
N GLY A 106 -12.87 16.99 -6.09
CA GLY A 106 -12.44 18.36 -6.43
C GLY A 106 -11.13 18.50 -7.20
N GLU A 107 -10.20 17.56 -7.10
CA GLU A 107 -8.89 17.63 -7.80
C GLU A 107 -8.84 16.65 -8.99
N SER A 108 -9.40 17.06 -10.13
CA SER A 108 -9.42 16.24 -11.37
C SER A 108 -8.20 16.42 -12.27
N VAL A 109 -7.27 17.30 -11.90
CA VAL A 109 -6.12 17.65 -12.74
C VAL A 109 -4.85 17.17 -12.06
N LEU A 110 -4.36 16.03 -12.56
CA LEU A 110 -3.02 15.58 -12.26
C LEU A 110 -2.00 16.56 -12.89
N PRO A 111 -0.88 16.86 -12.21
CA PRO A 111 0.20 17.63 -12.80
C PRO A 111 0.71 17.03 -14.11
N ASN A 112 1.48 17.80 -14.89
CA ASN A 112 1.95 17.40 -16.21
C ASN A 112 3.12 16.38 -16.12
N TYR A 113 2.80 15.14 -15.79
CA TYR A 113 3.68 13.98 -15.95
C TYR A 113 3.06 13.03 -16.98
N ASP A 114 3.89 12.44 -17.84
CA ASP A 114 3.41 11.56 -18.91
C ASP A 114 2.79 10.25 -18.38
N TYR A 115 3.38 9.69 -17.33
CA TYR A 115 3.02 8.40 -16.76
C TYR A 115 2.83 8.46 -15.24
N TRP A 116 1.92 7.61 -14.79
CA TRP A 116 1.47 7.54 -13.41
C TRP A 116 1.31 6.09 -12.99
N MET A 117 1.69 5.81 -11.75
CA MET A 117 1.27 4.61 -11.03
C MET A 117 0.02 4.96 -10.23
N ILE A 118 -1.07 4.23 -10.48
CA ILE A 118 -2.28 4.30 -9.64
C ILE A 118 -2.23 3.16 -8.64
N LYS A 119 -2.51 3.46 -7.37
CA LYS A 119 -2.72 2.49 -6.30
C LYS A 119 -4.13 2.65 -5.75
N VAL A 120 -4.86 1.54 -5.69
CA VAL A 120 -6.22 1.45 -5.18
C VAL A 120 -6.19 0.48 -4.01
N TYR A 121 -6.46 0.99 -2.81
CA TYR A 121 -6.46 0.20 -1.58
C TYR A 121 -7.90 -0.15 -1.24
N VAL A 122 -8.25 -1.43 -1.22
CA VAL A 122 -9.62 -1.91 -0.97
C VAL A 122 -9.62 -3.03 0.05
N LYS A 123 -10.78 -3.29 0.64
CA LYS A 123 -11.00 -4.52 1.42
C LYS A 123 -11.55 -5.61 0.52
N GLU A 124 -10.96 -6.81 0.58
CA GLU A 124 -11.55 -8.00 -0.04
C GLU A 124 -12.81 -8.39 0.73
N GLU A 125 -13.98 -8.23 0.11
CA GLU A 125 -15.25 -8.71 0.66
C GLU A 125 -15.78 -9.87 -0.18
N SER A 126 -15.64 -11.11 0.30
CA SER A 126 -16.19 -12.28 -0.37
C SER A 126 -17.70 -12.40 -0.09
N HIS A 127 -18.55 -11.84 -0.95
CA HIS A 127 -20.00 -12.02 -0.87
C HIS A 127 -20.50 -13.01 -1.94
N GLY A 128 -20.35 -14.31 -1.67
CA GLY A 128 -20.95 -15.37 -2.49
C GLY A 128 -20.46 -15.39 -3.94
N ILE A 129 -21.35 -15.10 -4.90
CA ILE A 129 -21.09 -15.19 -6.36
C ILE A 129 -20.60 -13.84 -6.95
N LYS A 130 -20.64 -12.75 -6.17
CA LYS A 130 -20.23 -11.44 -6.69
C LYS A 130 -18.71 -11.36 -6.80
N PRO A 131 -18.17 -10.74 -7.87
CA PRO A 131 -16.74 -10.49 -7.98
C PRO A 131 -16.25 -9.66 -6.81
N ALA A 132 -15.06 -9.97 -6.29
CA ALA A 132 -14.41 -9.15 -5.27
C ALA A 132 -14.15 -7.73 -5.81
N ASN A 133 -14.09 -6.72 -4.94
CA ASN A 133 -13.91 -5.32 -5.37
C ASN A 133 -12.66 -5.14 -6.26
N TYR A 134 -11.56 -5.83 -5.93
CA TYR A 134 -10.34 -5.78 -6.73
C TYR A 134 -10.50 -6.38 -8.14
N GLU A 135 -11.38 -7.37 -8.34
CA GLU A 135 -11.61 -7.97 -9.67
C GLU A 135 -12.29 -6.98 -10.61
N LYS A 136 -13.23 -6.17 -10.11
CA LYS A 136 -13.86 -5.09 -10.89
C LYS A 136 -12.85 -4.01 -11.26
N ILE A 137 -11.92 -3.69 -10.36
CA ILE A 137 -10.84 -2.74 -10.64
C ILE A 137 -9.91 -3.28 -11.72
N LEU A 138 -9.51 -4.56 -11.64
CA LEU A 138 -8.71 -5.20 -12.68
C LEU A 138 -9.42 -5.21 -14.03
N GLU A 139 -10.73 -5.47 -14.05
CA GLU A 139 -11.52 -5.43 -15.28
C GLU A 139 -11.55 -4.02 -15.87
N LEU A 140 -11.79 -2.99 -15.05
CA LEU A 140 -11.71 -1.59 -15.49
C LEU A 140 -10.33 -1.25 -16.06
N PHE A 141 -9.25 -1.72 -15.43
CA PHE A 141 -7.89 -1.50 -15.91
C PHE A 141 -7.64 -2.22 -17.25
N ARG A 142 -8.16 -3.44 -17.41
CA ARG A 142 -8.08 -4.24 -18.62
C ARG A 142 -8.83 -3.58 -19.78
N GLU A 143 -10.05 -3.12 -19.55
CA GLU A 143 -10.89 -2.42 -20.54
C GLU A 143 -10.27 -1.09 -21.01
N ASN A 144 -9.42 -0.48 -20.18
CA ASN A 144 -8.71 0.76 -20.50
C ASN A 144 -7.25 0.55 -20.91
N HIS A 145 -6.83 -0.70 -21.15
CA HIS A 145 -5.51 -1.06 -21.66
C HIS A 145 -4.32 -0.55 -20.82
N LEU A 146 -4.45 -0.57 -19.49
CA LEU A 146 -3.32 -0.31 -18.61
C LEU A 146 -2.26 -1.41 -18.77
N SER A 147 -1.00 -1.01 -18.95
CA SER A 147 0.06 -1.90 -19.44
C SER A 147 0.55 -2.93 -18.42
N TRP A 148 0.37 -2.65 -17.13
CA TRP A 148 0.78 -3.51 -16.04
C TRP A 148 -0.16 -3.29 -14.87
N SER A 149 -0.70 -4.37 -14.32
CA SER A 149 -1.56 -4.35 -13.13
C SER A 149 -1.15 -5.47 -12.17
N THR A 150 -1.05 -5.18 -10.88
CA THR A 150 -0.68 -6.14 -9.82
C THR A 150 -1.66 -6.05 -8.66
N VAL A 151 -1.93 -7.19 -8.03
CA VAL A 151 -2.75 -7.27 -6.82
C VAL A 151 -1.91 -7.84 -5.70
N THR A 152 -1.82 -7.12 -4.58
CA THR A 152 -1.12 -7.56 -3.38
C THR A 152 -2.08 -7.62 -2.21
N LYS A 153 -2.12 -8.76 -1.52
CA LYS A 153 -2.94 -8.93 -0.30
C LYS A 153 -2.11 -8.58 0.93
N GLY A 154 -2.62 -7.68 1.76
CA GLY A 154 -2.07 -7.31 3.05
C GLY A 154 -2.42 -8.28 4.17
N ILE A 155 -1.71 -8.16 5.28
CA ILE A 155 -1.97 -8.92 6.51
C ILE A 155 -2.70 -8.08 7.57
N GLU A 156 -2.57 -6.75 7.49
CA GLU A 156 -3.22 -5.79 8.37
C GLU A 156 -3.46 -4.46 7.64
N GLY A 157 -4.55 -3.75 7.95
CA GLY A 157 -4.89 -2.47 7.32
C GLY A 157 -5.73 -1.58 8.24
N PHE A 158 -5.65 -0.28 8.00
CA PHE A 158 -6.36 0.79 8.70
C PHE A 158 -6.69 1.89 7.69
N GLY A 159 -7.97 2.20 7.51
CA GLY A 159 -8.43 3.22 6.56
C GLY A 159 -9.18 4.36 7.24
N GLU A 160 -9.84 5.20 6.44
CA GLU A 160 -10.57 6.38 6.90
C GLU A 160 -11.70 6.07 7.90
N ASP A 161 -12.26 4.86 7.83
CA ASP A 161 -13.25 4.37 8.79
C ASP A 161 -12.66 4.05 10.17
N ARG A 162 -11.34 4.20 10.33
CA ARG A 162 -10.52 3.88 11.51
C ARG A 162 -10.70 2.46 12.02
N LYS A 163 -11.24 1.55 11.20
CA LYS A 163 -11.41 0.15 11.56
C LYS A 163 -10.13 -0.60 11.22
N ILE A 164 -9.60 -1.28 12.23
CA ILE A 164 -8.47 -2.19 12.05
C ILE A 164 -9.00 -3.44 11.38
N VAL A 165 -8.36 -3.81 10.28
CA VAL A 165 -8.63 -5.04 9.58
C VAL A 165 -7.41 -5.94 9.67
N LYS A 166 -7.59 -7.15 10.19
CA LYS A 166 -6.53 -8.16 10.32
C LYS A 166 -6.89 -9.40 9.55
N ASN A 167 -5.92 -9.97 8.84
CA ASN A 167 -6.06 -11.31 8.31
C ASN A 167 -5.95 -12.31 9.48
N SER A 168 -7.09 -12.80 9.97
CA SER A 168 -7.11 -13.94 10.89
C SER A 168 -7.17 -15.21 10.05
N PHE A 169 -6.17 -16.08 10.20
CA PHE A 169 -6.13 -17.42 9.59
C PHE A 169 -7.39 -18.27 9.89
N PHE A 170 -8.26 -17.85 10.83
CA PHE A 170 -9.45 -18.57 11.28
C PHE A 170 -10.79 -17.85 11.02
N SER A 171 -10.85 -16.69 10.36
CA SER A 171 -12.13 -15.99 10.13
C SER A 171 -12.75 -16.30 8.76
N TRP A 172 -14.00 -16.79 8.75
CA TRP A 172 -14.83 -17.00 7.56
C TRP A 172 -15.28 -15.71 6.84
N GLN A 173 -15.11 -14.54 7.49
CA GLN A 173 -15.30 -13.22 6.91
C GLN A 173 -13.97 -12.46 7.01
N SER A 174 -13.13 -12.59 5.98
CA SER A 174 -11.82 -11.95 5.95
C SER A 174 -11.91 -10.64 5.16
N HIS A 175 -11.84 -9.49 5.82
CA HIS A 175 -11.80 -8.18 5.14
C HIS A 175 -10.37 -7.86 4.62
N ILE A 176 -9.69 -8.81 3.99
CA ILE A 176 -8.25 -8.73 3.73
C ILE A 176 -7.92 -7.43 2.99
N PRO A 177 -7.00 -6.58 3.48
CA PRO A 177 -6.57 -5.41 2.74
C PRO A 177 -5.96 -5.83 1.41
N VAL A 178 -6.32 -5.18 0.32
CA VAL A 178 -5.82 -5.47 -1.02
C VAL A 178 -5.35 -4.17 -1.65
N VAL A 179 -4.15 -4.19 -2.20
CA VAL A 179 -3.60 -3.10 -3.00
C VAL A 179 -3.59 -3.53 -4.45
N VAL A 180 -4.38 -2.83 -5.28
CA VAL A 180 -4.36 -2.99 -6.72
C VAL A 180 -3.54 -1.84 -7.31
N GLU A 181 -2.51 -2.17 -8.05
CA GLU A 181 -1.61 -1.18 -8.66
C GLU A 181 -1.67 -1.30 -10.16
N ALA A 182 -1.59 -0.18 -10.88
CA ALA A 182 -1.37 -0.20 -12.31
C ALA A 182 -0.56 0.99 -12.80
N ILE A 183 0.04 0.86 -13.98
CA ILE A 183 0.80 1.93 -14.64
C ILE A 183 0.14 2.32 -15.95
N GLY A 184 -0.03 3.62 -16.15
CA GLY A 184 -0.65 4.17 -17.35
C GLY A 184 -0.24 5.58 -17.69
N PRO A 185 -0.51 6.02 -18.94
CA PRO A 185 -0.34 7.41 -19.31
C PRO A 185 -1.42 8.28 -18.63
N VAL A 186 -1.11 9.56 -18.40
CA VAL A 186 -1.98 10.50 -17.68
C VAL A 186 -3.41 10.55 -18.22
N HIS A 187 -3.59 10.52 -19.54
CA HIS A 187 -4.92 10.57 -20.16
C HIS A 187 -5.77 9.33 -19.82
N THR A 188 -5.16 8.14 -19.77
CA THR A 188 -5.85 6.91 -19.39
C THR A 188 -6.19 6.92 -17.91
N ILE A 189 -5.26 7.33 -17.05
CA ILE A 189 -5.51 7.45 -15.62
C ILE A 189 -6.64 8.42 -15.35
N GLN A 190 -6.62 9.62 -15.95
CA GLN A 190 -7.70 10.59 -15.81
C GLN A 190 -9.05 10.07 -16.31
N LYS A 191 -9.07 9.31 -17.42
CA LYS A 191 -10.29 8.72 -17.98
C LYS A 191 -10.95 7.72 -17.02
N ILE A 192 -10.17 6.94 -16.27
CA ILE A 192 -10.73 5.89 -15.39
C ILE A 192 -11.13 6.38 -14.00
N ILE A 193 -10.70 7.59 -13.58
CA ILE A 193 -11.01 8.15 -12.26
C ILE A 193 -12.52 8.11 -11.95
N PRO A 194 -13.44 8.54 -12.84
CA PRO A 194 -14.87 8.50 -12.56
C PRO A 194 -15.37 7.07 -12.30
N SER A 195 -14.97 6.10 -13.13
CA SER A 195 -15.37 4.70 -12.97
C SER A 195 -14.80 4.07 -11.70
N LEU A 196 -13.57 4.44 -11.31
CA LEU A 196 -13.00 4.00 -10.02
C LEU A 196 -13.83 4.49 -8.82
N LYS A 197 -14.30 5.74 -8.86
CA LYS A 197 -15.17 6.31 -7.81
C LYS A 197 -16.52 5.60 -7.71
N GLU A 198 -17.05 5.10 -8.83
CA GLU A 198 -18.28 4.31 -8.85
C GLU A 198 -18.11 2.90 -8.29
N ILE A 199 -16.96 2.27 -8.56
CA ILE A 199 -16.63 0.94 -8.04
C ILE A 199 -16.44 0.98 -6.53
N ASP A 200 -15.77 2.02 -6.02
CA ASP A 200 -15.46 2.11 -4.60
C ASP A 200 -15.40 3.55 -4.09
N SER A 201 -16.50 4.03 -3.53
CA SER A 201 -16.68 5.42 -3.12
C SER A 201 -16.04 5.78 -1.77
N HIS A 202 -15.58 4.78 -1.00
CA HIS A 202 -15.10 4.95 0.39
C HIS A 202 -13.65 4.50 0.60
N GLU A 203 -12.97 4.08 -0.45
CA GLU A 203 -11.63 3.50 -0.39
C GLU A 203 -10.54 4.48 -0.85
N MET A 204 -9.29 4.21 -0.44
CA MET A 204 -8.18 5.11 -0.73
C MET A 204 -7.65 4.87 -2.15
N VAL A 205 -7.55 5.94 -2.94
CA VAL A 205 -6.95 5.92 -4.28
C VAL A 205 -5.91 7.02 -4.38
N VAL A 206 -4.69 6.65 -4.78
CA VAL A 206 -3.60 7.60 -5.01
C VAL A 206 -2.96 7.39 -6.38
N ALA A 207 -2.54 8.48 -7.00
CA ALA A 207 -1.70 8.49 -8.18
C ALA A 207 -0.30 9.02 -7.83
N ILE A 208 0.74 8.32 -8.28
CA ILE A 208 2.14 8.63 -8.02
C ILE A 208 2.81 8.92 -9.38
N PRO A 209 3.47 10.06 -9.56
CA PRO A 209 4.15 10.36 -10.82
C PRO A 209 5.36 9.43 -10.97
N ILE A 210 5.53 8.86 -12.15
CA ILE A 210 6.64 7.95 -12.43
C ILE A 210 7.32 8.28 -13.76
N GLN A 211 8.58 7.89 -13.87
CA GLN A 211 9.26 7.78 -15.15
C GLN A 211 9.10 6.35 -15.66
N LEU A 212 8.39 6.17 -16.77
CA LEU A 212 8.25 4.86 -17.40
C LEU A 212 9.38 4.62 -18.39
N VAL A 213 10.16 3.56 -18.17
CA VAL A 213 11.08 3.01 -19.16
C VAL A 213 10.39 1.84 -19.85
N LEU A 214 10.01 2.02 -21.11
CA LEU A 214 9.45 0.95 -21.92
C LEU A 214 10.57 0.07 -22.45
N ASN A 215 10.59 -1.19 -22.04
CA ASN A 215 11.42 -2.22 -22.65
C ASN A 215 10.52 -3.04 -23.58
N ARG A 216 10.42 -2.61 -24.84
CA ARG A 216 9.65 -3.28 -25.90
C ARG A 216 10.58 -3.58 -27.06
#